data_AF-A0AAU2XCV2-F1
#
_entry.id   AF-A0AAU2XCV2-F1
#
_cell.length_a   1.000
_cell.length_b   1.000
_cell.length_c   1.000
_cell.angle_alpha   90.00
_cell.angle_beta   90.00
_cell.angle_gamma   90.00
#
_symmetry.space_group_name_H-M   'P 1'
#
loop_
_entity.id
_entity.type
_entity.pdbx_description
1 polymer ?
#
loop_
_entity_poly.entity_id
_entity_poly.type
_entity_poly.pdbx_seq_one_letter_code
_entity_poly.pdbx_strand_id
1 'polypeptide(L)'
;MSVAQPARSVPPPLVGLDDAFFWEGIAEGVLRLERCAACGRLRQPAGPMCPACGSLDLEIFEPEPLGKVLSWYLPHHPPPAVPEQRIVGLVELDCGARLVVNLRDVAPDALRLNLPVEVFVDTIDGVALPQARPTRTRTAAPEPTATAAPEPTATAAAAAQEATP
;
A
#
# COMPACT_ATOMS: atom_id res chain seq x y z
N MET A 1 8.53 -25.64 29.86
CA MET A 1 9.28 -24.38 30.04
C MET A 1 8.95 -23.48 28.86
N SER A 2 8.21 -22.39 29.10
CA SER A 2 7.89 -21.43 28.03
C SER A 2 9.15 -20.63 27.74
N VAL A 3 9.69 -20.75 26.53
CA VAL A 3 10.79 -19.90 26.07
C VAL A 3 10.21 -18.50 25.88
N ALA A 4 10.66 -17.54 26.69
CA ALA A 4 10.33 -16.15 26.49
C ALA A 4 10.88 -15.72 25.11
N GLN A 5 9.98 -15.43 24.17
CA GLN A 5 10.32 -14.93 22.85
C GLN A 5 10.92 -13.53 23.02
N PRO A 6 12.11 -13.23 22.46
CA PRO A 6 12.65 -11.87 22.53
C PRO A 6 11.67 -10.89 21.89
N ALA A 7 11.51 -9.72 22.50
CA ALA A 7 10.69 -8.64 21.96
C ALA A 7 11.18 -8.32 20.54
N ARG A 8 10.32 -8.58 19.55
CA ARG A 8 10.65 -8.39 18.14
C ARG A 8 10.33 -6.93 17.81
N SER A 9 11.36 -6.10 17.65
CA SER A 9 11.22 -4.72 17.23
C SER A 9 10.79 -4.63 15.76
N VAL A 10 10.05 -3.60 15.41
CA VAL A 10 9.74 -3.28 14.02
C VAL A 10 11.06 -2.97 13.27
N PRO A 11 11.41 -3.70 12.19
CA PRO A 11 12.57 -3.34 11.39
C PRO A 11 12.31 -2.02 10.64
N PRO A 12 13.34 -1.19 10.43
CA PRO A 12 13.19 0.01 9.62
C PRO A 12 12.83 -0.37 8.17
N PRO A 13 12.12 0.51 7.44
CA PRO A 13 11.81 0.27 6.04
C PRO A 13 13.09 0.19 5.21
N LEU A 14 13.07 -0.67 4.20
CA LEU A 14 14.11 -0.69 3.17
C LEU A 14 13.81 0.42 2.17
N VAL A 15 14.59 1.49 2.19
CA VAL A 15 14.42 2.64 1.30
C VAL A 15 15.29 2.45 0.05
N GLY A 16 14.66 2.43 -1.12
CA GLY A 16 15.29 2.39 -2.43
C GLY A 16 15.27 3.75 -3.14
N LEU A 17 15.86 3.80 -4.34
CA LEU A 17 15.88 5.02 -5.15
C LEU A 17 14.48 5.41 -5.65
N ASP A 18 13.67 4.42 -6.00
CA ASP A 18 12.36 4.64 -6.63
C ASP A 18 11.24 4.92 -5.63
N ASP A 19 11.46 4.70 -4.33
CA ASP A 19 10.45 4.89 -3.27
C ASP A 19 10.94 5.79 -2.11
N ALA A 20 12.12 6.42 -2.24
CA ALA A 20 12.65 7.35 -1.24
C ALA A 20 11.65 8.44 -0.85
N PHE A 21 11.00 9.06 -1.85
CA PHE A 21 10.01 10.12 -1.62
C PHE A 21 8.84 9.68 -0.74
N PHE A 22 8.43 8.41 -0.85
CA PHE A 22 7.34 7.84 -0.05
C PHE A 22 7.79 7.76 1.40
N TRP A 23 8.96 7.15 1.66
CA TRP A 23 9.46 6.97 3.02
C TRP A 23 9.89 8.29 3.70
N GLU A 24 10.44 9.24 2.94
CA GLU A 24 10.71 10.60 3.41
C GLU A 24 9.42 11.32 3.79
N GLY A 25 8.38 11.20 2.96
CA GLY A 25 7.04 11.69 3.30
C GLY A 25 6.52 11.07 4.59
N ILE A 26 6.59 9.75 4.72
CA ILE A 26 6.16 9.04 5.94
C ILE A 26 6.95 9.54 7.16
N ALA A 27 8.25 9.75 7.06
CA ALA A 27 9.05 10.30 8.16
C ALA A 27 8.63 11.73 8.56
N GLU A 28 8.10 12.51 7.61
CA GLU A 28 7.56 13.86 7.81
C GLU A 28 6.08 13.86 8.23
N GLY A 29 5.43 12.70 8.32
CA GLY A 29 4.01 12.59 8.64
C GLY A 29 3.06 12.81 7.46
N VAL A 30 3.57 12.82 6.23
CA VAL A 30 2.84 13.14 5.01
C VAL A 30 2.82 11.95 4.06
N LEU A 31 1.64 11.58 3.56
CA LEU A 31 1.54 10.55 2.53
C LEU A 31 1.87 11.17 1.16
N ARG A 32 2.93 10.68 0.51
CA ARG A 32 3.31 11.04 -0.85
C ARG A 32 3.17 9.85 -1.78
N LEU A 33 2.60 10.05 -2.96
CA LEU A 33 2.46 9.04 -4.01
C LEU A 33 3.01 9.56 -5.33
N GLU A 34 3.19 8.67 -6.29
CA GLU A 34 3.69 8.99 -7.62
C GLU A 34 2.57 8.87 -8.68
N ARG A 35 2.60 9.73 -9.69
CA ARG A 35 1.83 9.58 -10.93
C ARG A 35 2.69 9.93 -12.14
N CYS A 36 2.34 9.42 -13.30
CA CYS A 36 2.98 9.83 -14.55
C CYS A 36 2.52 11.23 -14.94
N ALA A 37 3.46 12.17 -15.13
CA ALA A 37 3.14 13.53 -15.56
C ALA A 37 2.62 13.59 -17.01
N ALA A 38 3.02 12.63 -17.86
CA ALA A 38 2.60 12.60 -19.27
C ALA A 38 1.18 12.06 -19.49
N CYS A 39 0.74 11.05 -18.72
CA CYS A 39 -0.56 10.39 -18.94
C CYS A 39 -1.48 10.36 -17.71
N GLY A 40 -1.03 10.90 -16.57
CA GLY A 40 -1.80 10.95 -15.32
C GLY A 40 -1.96 9.62 -14.59
N ARG A 41 -1.37 8.52 -15.09
CA ARG A 41 -1.50 7.19 -14.48
C ARG A 41 -0.88 7.17 -13.08
N LEU A 42 -1.69 6.86 -12.08
CA LEU A 42 -1.25 6.63 -10.70
C LEU A 42 -0.27 5.45 -10.62
N ARG A 43 0.74 5.59 -9.75
CA ARG A 43 1.81 4.63 -9.51
C ARG A 43 1.82 4.23 -8.04
N GLN A 44 1.23 3.08 -7.74
CA GLN A 44 1.37 2.46 -6.43
C GLN A 44 1.38 0.92 -6.56
N PRO A 45 2.51 0.23 -6.28
CA PRO A 45 3.80 0.79 -5.82
C PRO A 45 4.50 1.71 -6.85
N ALA A 46 5.42 2.54 -6.36
CA ALA A 46 6.26 3.42 -7.18
C ALA A 46 7.20 2.61 -8.11
N GLY A 47 7.68 3.23 -9.19
CA GLY A 47 8.70 2.61 -10.02
C GLY A 47 9.17 3.46 -11.20
N PRO A 48 10.35 3.16 -11.76
CA PRO A 48 11.17 4.10 -12.52
C PRO A 48 10.61 4.53 -13.89
N MET A 49 9.56 3.86 -14.39
CA MET A 49 8.95 4.12 -15.68
C MET A 49 7.46 3.82 -15.67
N CYS A 50 6.66 4.64 -16.35
CA CYS A 50 5.22 4.43 -16.48
C CYS A 50 4.92 3.13 -17.26
N PRO A 51 4.20 2.15 -16.69
CA PRO A 51 3.87 0.90 -17.39
C PRO A 51 2.80 1.10 -18.48
N ALA A 52 2.10 2.24 -18.48
CA ALA A 52 1.04 2.52 -19.44
C ALA A 52 1.57 3.19 -20.73
N CYS A 53 2.51 4.13 -20.62
CA CYS A 53 3.01 4.91 -21.76
C CYS A 53 4.53 4.89 -21.94
N GLY A 54 5.29 4.25 -21.04
CA GLY A 54 6.75 4.20 -21.10
C GLY A 54 7.46 5.51 -20.72
N SER A 55 6.74 6.56 -20.35
CA SER A 55 7.36 7.83 -19.93
C SER A 55 8.15 7.67 -18.63
N LEU A 56 9.29 8.37 -18.57
CA LEU A 56 10.09 8.58 -17.36
C LEU A 56 9.73 9.88 -16.63
N ASP A 57 8.78 10.66 -17.18
CA ASP A 57 8.28 11.88 -16.57
C ASP A 57 7.26 11.53 -15.47
N LEU A 58 7.73 11.56 -14.23
CA LEU A 58 7.04 11.14 -13.02
C LEU A 58 6.94 12.33 -12.06
N GLU A 59 5.77 12.49 -11.45
CA GLU A 59 5.44 13.57 -10.53
C GLU A 59 5.02 12.96 -9.19
N ILE A 60 5.56 13.51 -8.11
CA ILE A 60 5.16 13.19 -6.73
C ILE A 60 4.04 14.13 -6.32
N PHE A 61 3.01 13.61 -5.68
CA PHE A 61 1.87 14.38 -5.19
C PHE A 61 1.38 13.87 -3.84
N GLU A 62 0.62 14.70 -3.13
CA GLU A 62 0.04 14.39 -1.81
C GLU A 62 -1.47 14.14 -1.95
N PRO A 63 -1.94 12.88 -1.91
CA PRO A 63 -3.37 12.58 -1.96
C PRO A 63 -4.07 12.93 -0.64
N GLU A 64 -5.39 13.09 -0.67
CA GLU A 64 -6.17 12.94 0.55
C GLU A 64 -5.98 11.53 1.12
N PRO A 65 -5.70 11.39 2.42
CA PRO A 65 -5.39 10.10 3.01
C PRO A 65 -6.66 9.29 3.34
N LEU A 66 -7.77 9.53 2.64
CA LEU A 66 -9.05 8.88 2.88
C LEU A 66 -9.21 7.69 1.94
N GLY A 67 -9.78 6.60 2.46
CA GLY A 67 -9.97 5.38 1.71
C GLY A 67 -10.93 4.38 2.36
N LYS A 68 -10.91 3.16 1.85
CA LYS A 68 -11.77 2.08 2.30
C LYS A 68 -11.02 0.76 2.36
N VAL A 69 -11.40 -0.12 3.29
CA VAL A 69 -10.82 -1.47 3.39
C VAL A 69 -11.34 -2.35 2.26
N LEU A 70 -10.43 -2.85 1.42
CA LEU A 70 -10.74 -3.84 0.37
C LEU A 70 -10.65 -5.28 0.86
N SER A 71 -9.66 -5.57 1.70
CA SER A 71 -9.46 -6.89 2.30
C SER A 71 -8.60 -6.76 3.56
N TRP A 72 -8.57 -7.81 4.38
CA TRP A 72 -7.70 -7.85 5.55
C TRP A 72 -7.27 -9.28 5.88
N TYR A 73 -6.20 -9.38 6.65
CA TYR A 73 -5.67 -10.61 7.21
C TYR A 73 -5.44 -10.42 8.72
N LEU A 74 -5.90 -11.39 9.51
CA LEU A 74 -5.73 -11.43 10.96
C LEU A 74 -4.93 -12.70 11.33
N PRO A 75 -3.61 -12.61 11.57
CA PRO A 75 -2.80 -13.73 12.02
C PRO A 75 -3.22 -14.17 13.42
N HIS A 76 -3.72 -15.40 13.56
CA HIS A 76 -4.09 -15.97 14.85
C HIS A 76 -2.90 -16.61 15.59
N HIS A 77 -1.91 -17.17 14.87
CA HIS A 77 -0.78 -17.88 15.45
C HIS A 77 0.51 -17.71 14.62
N PRO A 78 1.70 -17.54 15.24
CA PRO A 78 1.88 -17.25 16.67
C PRO A 78 1.29 -15.86 17.03
N PRO A 79 1.01 -15.58 18.31
CA PRO A 79 0.60 -14.24 18.71
C PRO A 79 1.67 -13.23 18.27
N PRO A 80 1.28 -12.08 17.68
CA PRO A 80 2.23 -11.07 17.25
C PRO A 80 2.98 -10.49 18.45
N ALA A 81 4.20 -10.00 18.22
CA ALA A 81 4.97 -9.30 19.25
C ALA A 81 4.27 -8.01 19.71
N VAL A 82 3.49 -7.39 18.82
CA VAL A 82 2.75 -6.14 19.04
C VAL A 82 1.26 -6.38 18.76
N PRO A 83 0.42 -6.66 19.77
CA PRO A 83 -0.99 -7.03 19.62
C PRO A 83 -1.84 -6.02 18.82
N GLU A 84 -1.52 -4.75 18.94
CA GLU A 84 -2.22 -3.66 18.27
C GLU A 84 -1.93 -3.57 16.76
N GLN A 85 -0.86 -4.21 16.26
CA GLN A 85 -0.50 -4.27 14.83
C GLN A 85 -1.04 -5.50 14.10
N ARG A 86 -2.02 -6.18 14.69
CA ARG A 86 -2.38 -7.52 14.25
C ARG A 86 -3.15 -7.55 12.93
N ILE A 87 -3.99 -6.56 12.66
CA ILE A 87 -4.85 -6.58 11.47
C ILE A 87 -4.09 -5.91 10.33
N VAL A 88 -3.69 -6.68 9.32
CA VAL A 88 -3.10 -6.14 8.09
C VAL A 88 -4.21 -5.94 7.08
N GLY A 89 -4.43 -4.71 6.63
CA GLY A 89 -5.46 -4.35 5.67
C GLY A 89 -4.88 -3.95 4.32
N LEU A 90 -5.57 -4.32 3.25
CA LEU A 90 -5.44 -3.68 1.95
C LEU A 90 -6.47 -2.54 1.90
N VAL A 91 -5.98 -1.30 1.89
CA VAL A 91 -6.78 -0.08 1.83
C VAL A 91 -6.70 0.51 0.43
N GLU A 92 -7.85 0.84 -0.17
CA GLU A 92 -7.93 1.64 -1.38
C GLU A 92 -8.26 3.08 -1.02
N LEU A 93 -7.35 3.99 -1.31
CA LEU A 93 -7.57 5.44 -1.19
C LEU A 93 -8.54 5.93 -2.26
N ASP A 94 -9.18 7.06 -2.00
CA ASP A 94 -10.15 7.65 -2.93
C ASP A 94 -9.50 8.05 -4.28
N CYS A 95 -8.18 8.30 -4.29
CA CYS A 95 -7.40 8.52 -5.52
C CYS A 95 -7.15 7.24 -6.33
N GLY A 96 -7.57 6.07 -5.83
CA GLY A 96 -7.40 4.75 -6.45
C GLY A 96 -6.13 4.00 -6.02
N ALA A 97 -5.28 4.60 -5.17
CA ALA A 97 -4.06 3.94 -4.69
C ALA A 97 -4.40 2.81 -3.73
N ARG A 98 -3.65 1.71 -3.78
CA ARG A 98 -3.82 0.59 -2.85
C ARG A 98 -2.61 0.46 -1.95
N LEU A 99 -2.85 0.50 -0.64
CA LEU A 99 -1.82 0.43 0.40
C LEU A 99 -2.04 -0.79 1.29
N VAL A 100 -0.96 -1.49 1.61
CA VAL A 100 -0.95 -2.51 2.65
C VAL A 100 -0.47 -1.84 3.93
N VAL A 101 -1.36 -1.74 4.93
CA VAL A 101 -1.11 -1.03 6.19
C VAL A 101 -1.76 -1.81 7.35
N ASN A 102 -1.33 -1.59 8.59
CA ASN A 102 -2.09 -2.17 9.70
C ASN A 102 -3.34 -1.31 9.98
N LEU A 103 -4.45 -1.98 10.26
CA LEU A 103 -5.68 -1.35 10.70
C LEU A 103 -5.63 -1.18 12.23
N ARG A 104 -5.79 0.06 12.68
CA ARG A 104 -5.74 0.53 14.05
C ARG A 104 -7.12 0.96 14.51
N ASP A 105 -7.33 0.97 15.82
CA ASP A 105 -8.58 1.42 16.44
C ASP A 105 -9.85 0.73 15.89
N VAL A 106 -9.71 -0.52 15.45
CA VAL A 106 -10.81 -1.34 14.94
C VAL A 106 -10.77 -2.73 15.56
N ALA A 107 -11.90 -3.15 16.11
CA ALA A 107 -12.05 -4.51 16.63
C ALA A 107 -12.26 -5.49 15.45
N PRO A 108 -11.76 -6.74 15.54
CA PRO A 108 -11.89 -7.71 14.46
C PRO A 108 -13.32 -7.98 13.98
N ASP A 109 -14.28 -7.96 14.90
CA ASP A 109 -15.71 -8.13 14.64
C ASP A 109 -16.36 -6.89 13.99
N ALA A 110 -15.73 -5.73 14.10
CA ALA A 110 -16.13 -4.50 13.42
C ALA A 110 -15.54 -4.38 12.01
N LEU A 111 -14.71 -5.32 11.53
CA LEU A 111 -14.17 -5.28 10.17
C LEU A 111 -15.24 -5.68 9.14
N ARG A 112 -15.34 -4.89 8.07
CA ARG A 112 -16.18 -5.20 6.91
C ARG A 112 -15.55 -4.61 5.66
N LEU A 113 -15.90 -5.20 4.52
CA LEU A 113 -15.57 -4.63 3.21
C LEU A 113 -16.10 -3.20 3.12
N ASN A 114 -15.36 -2.36 2.40
CA ASN A 114 -15.67 -0.94 2.22
C ASN A 114 -15.74 -0.13 3.53
N LEU A 115 -15.21 -0.64 4.65
CA LEU A 115 -15.06 0.13 5.90
C LEU A 115 -14.29 1.42 5.61
N PRO A 116 -14.88 2.61 5.84
CA PRO A 116 -14.21 3.88 5.60
C PRO A 116 -13.07 4.13 6.59
N VAL A 117 -11.88 4.41 6.08
CA VAL A 117 -10.66 4.61 6.87
C VAL A 117 -9.91 5.87 6.44
N GLU A 118 -9.10 6.37 7.36
CA GLU A 118 -8.09 7.41 7.13
C GLU A 118 -6.72 6.76 7.35
N VAL A 119 -5.82 6.95 6.39
CA VAL A 119 -4.41 6.60 6.51
C VAL A 119 -3.69 7.70 7.27
N PHE A 120 -2.85 7.33 8.21
CA PHE A 120 -2.07 8.27 9.02
C PHE A 120 -0.70 7.67 9.31
N VAL A 121 0.25 8.52 9.70
CA VAL A 121 1.56 8.06 10.15
C VAL A 121 1.53 7.82 11.65
N ASP A 122 1.96 6.63 12.07
CA ASP A 122 2.20 6.29 13.46
C ASP A 122 3.67 5.95 13.66
N THR A 123 4.22 6.23 14.84
CA THR A 123 5.60 5.86 15.19
C THR A 123 5.57 4.65 16.11
N ILE A 124 6.05 3.51 15.63
CA ILE A 124 6.19 2.30 16.45
C ILE A 124 7.66 1.94 16.58
N ASP A 125 8.14 1.76 17.83
CA ASP A 125 9.54 1.47 18.14
C ASP A 125 10.53 2.48 17.52
N GLY A 126 10.11 3.75 17.39
CA GLY A 126 10.92 4.81 16.76
C GLY A 126 10.91 4.79 15.23
N VAL A 127 10.12 3.92 14.60
CA VAL A 127 9.97 3.83 13.14
C VAL A 127 8.61 4.42 12.73
N ALA A 128 8.63 5.44 11.86
CA ALA A 128 7.43 6.00 11.26
C ALA A 128 6.87 5.06 10.19
N LEU A 129 5.59 4.69 10.30
CA LEU A 129 4.92 3.79 9.37
C LEU A 129 3.51 4.27 9.06
N PRO A 130 3.03 4.10 7.81
CA PRO A 130 1.64 4.33 7.48
C PRO A 130 0.75 3.26 8.15
N GLN A 131 -0.29 3.71 8.83
CA GLN A 131 -1.36 2.91 9.41
C GLN A 131 -2.70 3.42 8.88
N ALA A 132 -3.77 2.68 9.09
CA ALA A 132 -5.12 3.18 8.81
C ALA A 132 -6.07 2.94 9.99
N ARG A 133 -7.00 3.86 10.21
CA ARG A 133 -8.03 3.74 11.27
C ARG A 133 -9.42 4.09 10.73
N PRO A 134 -10.51 3.55 11.29
CA PRO A 134 -11.86 3.92 10.88
C PRO A 134 -12.11 5.43 11.01
N THR A 135 -12.70 6.03 9.97
CA THR A 135 -13.23 7.40 10.09
C THR A 135 -14.57 7.36 10.83
N ARG A 136 -14.78 8.26 11.78
CA ARG A 136 -16.02 8.28 12.59
C ARG A 136 -17.27 8.74 11.84
N THR A 137 -17.14 9.26 10.61
CA THR A 137 -18.23 10.08 10.02
C THR A 137 -18.41 9.97 8.51
N ARG A 138 -17.89 8.94 7.83
CA ARG A 138 -18.01 8.86 6.37
C ARG A 138 -19.05 7.84 5.92
N THR A 139 -20.06 8.30 5.20
CA THR A 139 -20.81 7.44 4.27
C THR A 139 -19.89 7.15 3.09
N ALA A 140 -19.69 5.88 2.76
CA ALA A 140 -18.82 5.45 1.66
C ALA A 140 -19.12 6.24 0.38
N ALA A 141 -18.07 6.77 -0.27
CA ALA A 141 -18.20 7.33 -1.61
C ALA A 141 -18.66 6.23 -2.59
N PRO A 142 -19.46 6.56 -3.62
CA PRO A 142 -19.93 5.58 -4.60
C PRO A 142 -18.73 4.91 -5.26
N GLU A 143 -18.82 3.59 -5.46
CA GLU A 143 -17.73 2.80 -6.03
C GLU A 143 -17.32 3.35 -7.41
N PRO A 144 -16.03 3.68 -7.65
CA PRO A 144 -15.58 3.95 -9.00
C PRO A 144 -15.72 2.64 -9.78
N THR A 145 -16.52 2.67 -10.85
CA THR A 145 -16.66 1.54 -11.78
C THR A 145 -15.27 1.14 -12.25
N ALA A 146 -14.85 -0.08 -11.94
CA ALA A 146 -13.60 -0.64 -12.41
C ALA A 146 -13.54 -0.51 -13.94
N THR A 147 -12.78 0.47 -14.42
CA THR A 147 -12.35 0.46 -15.82
C THR A 147 -11.40 -0.71 -15.95
N ALA A 148 -11.87 -1.74 -16.67
CA ALA A 148 -11.10 -2.93 -16.97
C ALA A 148 -9.69 -2.53 -17.38
N ALA A 149 -8.69 -3.10 -16.70
CA ALA A 149 -7.34 -3.08 -17.21
C ALA A 149 -7.39 -3.67 -18.63
N PRO A 150 -6.79 -3.02 -19.65
CA PRO A 150 -6.69 -3.62 -20.96
C PRO A 150 -6.01 -4.98 -20.82
N GLU A 151 -6.62 -6.01 -21.40
CA GLU A 151 -6.09 -7.37 -21.42
C GLU A 151 -4.65 -7.35 -21.95
N PRO A 152 -3.71 -8.15 -21.39
CA PRO A 152 -2.37 -8.22 -21.94
C PRO A 152 -2.47 -8.81 -23.35
N THR A 153 -2.31 -7.96 -24.36
CA THR A 153 -2.13 -8.41 -25.75
C THR A 153 -0.91 -9.31 -25.80
N ALA A 154 -1.15 -10.61 -25.96
CA ALA A 154 -0.12 -11.61 -26.21
C ALA A 154 0.67 -11.18 -27.47
N THR A 155 1.89 -10.70 -27.27
CA THR A 155 2.84 -10.56 -28.37
C THR A 155 3.66 -11.83 -28.44
N ALA A 156 3.54 -12.52 -29.58
CA ALA A 156 4.18 -13.78 -29.90
C ALA A 156 5.70 -13.69 -29.75
N ALA A 157 6.27 -14.59 -28.93
CA ALA A 157 7.67 -14.96 -29.02
C ALA A 157 7.83 -16.01 -30.12
N ALA A 158 8.28 -15.60 -31.30
CA ALA A 158 8.74 -16.48 -32.36
C ALA A 158 10.27 -16.47 -32.43
N ALA A 159 10.84 -17.63 -32.11
CA ALA A 159 12.08 -18.24 -32.62
C ALA A 159 13.39 -17.43 -32.70
N ALA A 160 14.38 -17.88 -31.93
CA ALA A 160 15.72 -18.20 -32.43
C ALA A 160 16.39 -19.23 -31.49
N GLN A 161 16.38 -20.50 -31.90
CA GLN A 161 17.27 -21.53 -31.37
C GLN A 161 18.52 -21.53 -32.25
N GLU A 162 19.61 -20.97 -31.75
CA GLU A 162 20.92 -21.14 -32.36
C GLU A 162 21.57 -22.42 -31.83
N ALA A 163 21.82 -23.34 -32.77
CA ALA A 163 22.69 -24.48 -32.61
C ALA A 163 24.12 -24.02 -32.31
N THR A 164 24.86 -24.80 -31.53
CA THR A 164 26.30 -24.61 -31.27
C THR A 164 26.95 -26.00 -31.31
N PRO A 165 28.17 -26.12 -31.89
CA PRO A 165 28.66 -27.31 -32.59
C PRO A 165 29.10 -28.47 -31.69
#